data_AF-C6J2I9-F1
#
_entry.id   AF-C6J2I9-F1
#
_cell.length_a   1.000
_cell.length_b   1.000
_cell.length_c   1.000
_cell.angle_alpha   90.00
_cell.angle_beta   90.00
_cell.angle_gamma   90.00
#
_symmetry.space_group_name_H-M   'P 1'
#
loop_
_entity.id
_entity.type
_entity.pdbx_description
1 polymer ?
#
loop_
_entity_poly.entity_id
_entity_poly.type
_entity_poly.pdbx_seq_one_letter_code
_entity_poly.pdbx_strand_id
1 'polypeptide(L)'
;MKINETGRVGAINNYQRQIDSQRKDTDNKARRKDEVSISAEAKELLKAQEVGIDPERAERIEELKAQVSAGTYQVEARKLADKLVPYFKSFLNEK
;
A
#
# COMPACT_ATOMS: atom_id res chain seq x y z
N MET A 1 10.53 -70.62 11.16
CA MET A 1 10.45 -69.21 10.73
C MET A 1 10.77 -68.33 11.92
N LYS A 2 11.79 -67.45 11.82
CA LYS A 2 12.16 -66.47 12.86
C LYS A 2 11.50 -65.14 12.53
N ILE A 3 10.68 -64.63 13.43
CA ILE A 3 9.97 -63.34 13.28
C ILE A 3 10.59 -62.39 14.31
N ASN A 4 11.42 -61.48 13.85
CA ASN A 4 11.88 -60.36 14.67
C ASN A 4 10.99 -59.16 14.32
N GLU A 5 10.04 -58.84 15.20
CA GLU A 5 9.26 -57.59 15.15
C GLU A 5 10.17 -56.40 15.50
N THR A 6 10.81 -55.79 14.51
CA THR A 6 11.42 -54.47 14.67
C THR A 6 10.43 -53.39 14.20
N GLY A 7 9.34 -53.25 14.94
CA GLY A 7 8.29 -52.26 14.66
C GLY A 7 8.02 -51.25 15.78
N ARG A 8 8.81 -51.25 16.87
CA ARG A 8 8.45 -50.55 18.11
C ARG A 8 9.44 -49.47 18.54
N VAL A 9 10.04 -48.72 17.62
CA VAL A 9 10.93 -47.58 17.95
C VAL A 9 10.36 -46.23 17.46
N GLY A 10 9.04 -46.14 17.25
CA GLY A 10 8.36 -44.90 16.84
C GLY A 10 7.54 -44.19 17.92
N ALA A 11 7.30 -44.82 19.08
CA ALA A 11 6.20 -44.44 19.97
C ALA A 11 6.58 -43.63 21.23
N ILE A 12 7.85 -43.22 21.41
CA ILE A 12 8.31 -42.58 22.66
C ILE A 12 8.49 -41.06 22.53
N ASN A 13 8.32 -40.47 21.33
CA ASN A 13 8.59 -39.04 21.11
C ASN A 13 7.31 -38.18 20.97
N ASN A 14 6.28 -38.45 21.76
CA ASN A 14 5.08 -37.59 21.77
C ASN A 14 5.29 -36.33 22.63
N TYR A 15 6.01 -36.46 23.74
CA TYR A 15 6.29 -35.34 24.64
C TYR A 15 7.28 -34.33 24.03
N GLN A 16 8.31 -34.82 23.34
CA GLN A 16 9.28 -33.99 22.62
C GLN A 16 8.60 -33.11 21.55
N ARG A 17 7.68 -33.70 20.77
CA ARG A 17 6.93 -32.99 19.73
C ARG A 17 6.04 -31.88 20.29
N GLN A 18 5.47 -32.08 21.48
CA GLN A 18 4.65 -31.06 22.13
C GLN A 18 5.50 -29.86 22.58
N ILE A 19 6.69 -30.11 23.15
CA ILE A 19 7.65 -29.06 23.53
C ILE A 19 8.15 -28.29 22.30
N ASP A 20 8.46 -28.99 21.20
CA ASP A 20 8.92 -28.36 19.95
C ASP A 20 7.81 -27.52 19.29
N SER A 21 6.55 -27.96 19.37
CA SER A 21 5.40 -27.17 18.89
C SER A 21 5.18 -25.89 19.72
N GLN A 22 5.31 -25.99 21.04
CA GLN A 22 5.13 -24.87 21.95
C GLN A 22 6.25 -23.82 21.83
N ARG A 23 7.49 -24.26 21.54
CA ARG A 23 8.63 -23.37 21.26
C ARG A 23 8.47 -22.60 19.95
N LYS A 24 7.87 -23.21 18.91
CA LYS A 24 7.59 -22.52 17.63
C LYS A 24 6.55 -21.42 17.75
N ASP A 25 5.52 -21.61 18.58
CA ASP A 25 4.53 -20.56 18.86
C ASP A 25 5.11 -19.35 19.61
N THR A 26 6.11 -19.59 20.48
CA THR A 26 6.78 -18.50 21.21
C THR A 26 7.77 -17.70 20.35
N ASP A 27 8.46 -18.33 19.40
CA ASP A 27 9.40 -17.63 18.49
C ASP A 27 8.67 -16.76 17.45
N ASN A 28 7.46 -17.17 17.01
CA ASN A 28 6.61 -16.35 16.14
C ASN A 28 6.05 -15.09 16.85
N LYS A 29 5.79 -15.15 18.16
CA LYS A 29 5.36 -13.97 18.93
C LYS A 29 6.48 -12.96 19.15
N ALA A 30 7.73 -13.42 19.27
CA ALA A 30 8.90 -12.56 19.47
C ALA A 30 9.31 -11.78 18.21
N ARG A 31 8.76 -12.12 17.03
CA ARG A 31 9.08 -11.51 15.73
C ARG A 31 7.91 -10.72 15.13
N ARG A 32 7.01 -10.18 15.96
CA ARG A 32 6.02 -9.21 15.46
C ARG A 32 6.77 -7.95 15.02
N LYS A 33 6.98 -7.84 13.71
CA LYS A 33 7.47 -6.63 13.06
C LYS A 33 6.29 -5.70 12.84
N ASP A 34 6.55 -4.41 12.91
CA ASP A 34 5.58 -3.41 12.49
C ASP A 34 5.38 -3.56 10.98
N GLU A 35 4.15 -3.87 10.56
CA GLU A 35 3.77 -4.01 9.16
C GLU A 35 2.75 -2.92 8.83
N VAL A 36 3.01 -2.17 7.76
CA VAL A 36 2.05 -1.22 7.19
C VAL A 36 1.32 -1.93 6.06
N SER A 37 0.03 -2.21 6.24
CA SER A 37 -0.83 -2.77 5.19
C SER A 37 -1.70 -1.66 4.59
N ILE A 38 -1.65 -1.52 3.26
CA ILE A 38 -2.53 -0.62 2.53
C ILE A 38 -3.82 -1.39 2.23
N SER A 39 -4.98 -0.82 2.58
CA SER A 39 -6.28 -1.45 2.37
C SER A 39 -6.55 -1.71 0.88
N ALA A 40 -7.27 -2.79 0.60
CA ALA A 40 -7.66 -3.14 -0.77
C ALA A 40 -8.49 -2.01 -1.42
N GLU A 41 -9.41 -1.42 -0.64
CA GLU A 41 -10.23 -0.28 -1.05
C GLU A 41 -9.39 0.94 -1.44
N ALA A 42 -8.36 1.30 -0.66
CA ALA A 42 -7.48 2.43 -1.00
C ALA A 42 -6.71 2.18 -2.31
N LYS A 43 -6.34 0.92 -2.60
CA LYS A 43 -5.71 0.55 -3.87
C LYS A 43 -6.68 0.66 -5.04
N GLU A 44 -7.95 0.34 -4.84
CA GLU A 44 -8.98 0.47 -5.87
C GLU A 44 -9.28 1.94 -6.17
N LEU A 45 -9.37 2.79 -5.15
CA LEU A 45 -9.52 4.24 -5.34
C LEU A 45 -8.34 4.86 -6.09
N LEU A 46 -7.10 4.45 -5.78
CA LEU A 46 -5.91 4.89 -6.51
C LEU A 46 -6.00 4.49 -8.00
N LYS A 47 -6.34 3.24 -8.28
CA LYS A 47 -6.51 2.76 -9.66
C LYS A 47 -7.63 3.51 -10.39
N ALA A 48 -8.74 3.81 -9.72
CA ALA A 48 -9.82 4.59 -10.31
C ALA A 48 -9.37 6.02 -10.68
N GLN A 49 -8.47 6.61 -9.89
CA GLN A 49 -7.87 7.90 -10.19
C GLN A 49 -6.87 7.83 -11.37
N GLU A 50 -6.12 6.73 -11.49
CA GLU A 50 -5.20 6.48 -12.61
C GLU A 50 -5.93 6.22 -13.94
N VAL A 51 -7.08 5.54 -13.90
CA VAL A 51 -7.93 5.31 -15.09
C VAL A 51 -8.51 6.63 -15.64
N GLY A 52 -8.59 7.68 -14.81
CA GLY A 52 -8.98 9.04 -15.22
C GLY A 52 -7.85 9.86 -15.87
N ILE A 53 -6.69 9.27 -16.17
CA ILE A 53 -5.64 9.92 -16.95
C ILE A 53 -6.04 9.83 -18.43
N ASP A 54 -6.89 10.78 -18.83
CA ASP A 54 -7.30 10.98 -20.21
C ASP A 54 -6.06 11.21 -21.11
N PRO A 55 -5.90 10.54 -22.26
CA PRO A 55 -4.79 10.79 -23.18
C PRO A 55 -4.66 12.28 -23.56
N GLU A 56 -5.79 12.99 -23.72
CA GLU A 56 -5.81 14.43 -23.98
C GLU A 56 -5.16 15.24 -22.84
N ARG A 57 -5.25 14.75 -21.60
CA ARG A 57 -4.61 15.38 -20.45
C ARG A 57 -3.10 15.19 -20.47
N ALA A 58 -2.63 14.01 -20.90
CA ALA A 58 -1.20 13.75 -21.02
C ALA A 58 -0.56 14.68 -22.07
N GLU A 59 -1.17 14.81 -23.25
CA GLU A 59 -0.73 15.73 -24.31
C GLU A 59 -0.69 17.18 -23.82
N ARG A 60 -1.76 17.63 -23.15
CA ARG A 60 -1.82 18.98 -22.58
C ARG A 60 -0.71 19.22 -21.55
N ILE A 61 -0.36 18.23 -20.74
CA ILE A 61 0.74 18.36 -19.77
C ILE A 61 2.08 18.52 -20.49
N GLU A 62 2.32 17.79 -21.56
CA GLU A 62 3.56 17.92 -22.34
C GLU A 62 3.68 19.30 -23.00
N GLU A 63 2.60 19.81 -23.58
CA GLU A 63 2.57 21.16 -24.15
C GLU A 63 2.87 22.22 -23.09
N LEU A 64 2.23 22.12 -21.92
CA LEU A 64 2.46 23.04 -20.81
C LEU A 64 3.92 22.98 -20.31
N LYS A 65 4.50 21.78 -20.21
CA LYS A 65 5.92 21.62 -19.85
C LYS A 65 6.84 22.33 -20.85
N ALA A 66 6.56 22.21 -22.15
CA ALA A 66 7.31 22.91 -23.18
C ALA A 66 7.22 24.43 -23.01
N GLN A 67 6.02 24.99 -22.84
CA GLN A 67 5.80 26.43 -22.62
C GLN A 67 6.51 26.95 -21.36
N VAL A 68 6.53 26.17 -20.28
CA VAL A 68 7.24 26.53 -19.04
C VAL A 68 8.75 26.54 -19.28
N SER A 69 9.31 25.52 -19.96
CA SER A 69 10.74 25.47 -20.28
C SER A 69 11.19 26.61 -21.18
N ALA A 70 10.33 27.04 -22.11
CA ALA A 70 10.55 28.18 -22.99
C ALA A 70 10.36 29.55 -22.29
N GLY A 71 9.84 29.58 -21.06
CA GLY A 71 9.53 30.80 -20.33
C GLY A 71 8.34 31.59 -20.88
N THR A 72 7.53 31.00 -21.75
CA THR A 72 6.36 31.64 -22.39
C THR A 72 5.04 31.31 -21.70
N TYR A 73 5.07 30.43 -20.69
CA TYR A 73 3.88 30.08 -19.92
C TYR A 73 3.45 31.23 -19.00
N GLN A 74 2.31 31.86 -19.33
CA GLN A 74 1.74 32.94 -18.54
C GLN A 74 0.27 32.62 -18.20
N VAL A 75 -0.04 32.62 -16.90
CA VAL A 75 -1.40 32.42 -16.40
C VAL A 75 -2.04 33.78 -16.11
N GLU A 76 -3.27 34.00 -16.58
CA GLU A 76 -4.02 35.20 -16.24
C GLU A 76 -4.36 35.23 -14.73
N ALA A 77 -4.02 36.33 -14.06
CA ALA A 77 -4.23 36.49 -12.63
C ALA A 77 -5.69 36.30 -12.19
N ARG A 78 -6.65 36.68 -13.04
CA ARG A 78 -8.09 36.50 -12.78
C ARG A 78 -8.47 35.02 -12.70
N LYS A 79 -8.03 34.21 -13.66
CA LYS A 79 -8.27 32.76 -13.69
C LYS A 79 -7.63 32.07 -12.48
N LEU A 80 -6.45 32.54 -12.06
CA LEU A 80 -5.79 32.04 -10.86
C LEU A 80 -6.62 32.35 -9.60
N ALA A 81 -7.06 33.59 -9.43
CA ALA A 81 -7.90 33.99 -8.30
C ALA A 81 -9.21 33.19 -8.25
N ASP A 82 -9.89 33.02 -9.39
CA ASP A 82 -11.14 32.26 -9.48
C ASP A 82 -10.99 30.81 -8.99
N LYS A 83 -9.82 30.20 -9.21
CA LYS A 83 -9.51 28.83 -8.73
C LYS A 83 -9.11 28.77 -7.26
N LEU A 84 -8.51 29.83 -6.73
CA LEU A 84 -8.09 29.90 -5.33
C LEU A 84 -9.23 30.27 -4.38
N VAL A 85 -10.20 31.07 -4.84
CA VAL A 85 -11.33 31.57 -4.02
C VAL A 85 -12.09 30.46 -3.27
N PRO A 86 -12.45 29.31 -3.89
CA PRO A 86 -13.16 28.23 -3.18
C PRO A 86 -12.38 27.67 -1.99
N TYR A 87 -11.06 27.50 -2.14
CA TYR A 87 -10.18 26.97 -1.08
C TYR A 87 -10.13 27.90 0.14
N PHE A 88 -10.03 29.22 -0.09
CA PHE A 88 -10.03 30.17 1.01
C PHE A 88 -11.41 30.35 1.66
N LYS A 89 -12.49 30.23 0.88
CA LYS A 89 -13.86 30.27 1.43
C LYS A 89 -14.15 29.07 2.35
N SER A 90 -13.72 27.87 1.99
CA SER A 90 -13.89 26.70 2.86
C SER A 90 -13.10 26.85 4.16
N PHE A 91 -11.88 27.38 4.10
CA PHE A 91 -11.04 27.61 5.27
C PHE A 91 -11.62 28.64 6.25
N LEU A 92 -12.31 29.66 5.73
CA LEU A 92 -12.91 30.72 6.56
C LEU A 92 -14.27 30.34 7.17
N ASN A 93 -14.99 29.40 6.57
CA ASN A 93 -16.30 28.94 7.06
C ASN A 93 -16.22 27.87 8.17
N GLU A 94 -15.03 27.36 8.49
CA GLU A 94 -14.78 26.41 9.60
C GLU A 94 -14.48 27.10 10.95
N LYS A 95 -14.58 28.43 11.03
CA LYS A 95 -14.56 29.20 12.29
C LYS A 95 -15.94 29.74 12.64
#